data_AF-A0AB32TMN5-F1
#
_entry.id   AF-A0AB32TMN5-F1
#
_cell.length_a   1.000
_cell.length_b   1.000
_cell.length_c   1.000
_cell.angle_alpha   90.00
_cell.angle_beta   90.00
_cell.angle_gamma   90.00
#
_symmetry.space_group_name_H-M   'P 1'
#
loop_
_entity.id
_entity.type
_entity.pdbx_description
1 polymer ?
#
loop_
_entity_poly.entity_id
_entity_poly.type
_entity_poly.pdbx_seq_one_letter_code
_entity_poly.pdbx_strand_id
1 'polypeptide(L)'
;MLLMNLESKMIKFLKNELEKCKKILQEANRQEFVKEFNEDRSSITEAALDLTLFFLREMKQDQAADTLQGELFFINQLKCSLKKKYQSVFEGIAQQGDSTLLNKIYTDLYITQGASEQVNTEHEIRQIEAASRRHQSLEIQVKCKHLFEAAEQDEQIRTVLTKGVAGIGKSVSVQKFVLDWAEGKENQDISFIFPLPFREMNLKEKERQSLKDLITQFFPETKGLNLTRSTRFKVLFILDGLDECRLSLNFAGNETCRDVSSAVSLDVLLTNLIKGNLLPSALIWITSRPAAASKIPADCIDRLTEIRGFNDAQKEEYFRKRLTDQNQAREIIDHIKQSKSLFIMCHIPVFCWISATVLQNILKLKHRAHAETLQESPKTLTQMYTHFLRFQIQQSRRKYDGENTADVSWDLNLILSLGKLAFQQLDRNNVIFYESDLKDCGIDVYKASVYSGMCTQIFREETGIILGTMYCFLHLSIQEFIAALYQHLILDRDKTQAEKKQK
;
A
#
# COMPACT_ATOMS: atom_id res chain seq x y z
N MET A 1 47.25 -2.63 38.36
CA MET A 1 47.12 -1.29 37.72
C MET A 1 46.22 -1.31 36.48
N LEU A 2 46.46 -2.21 35.50
CA LEU A 2 45.65 -2.29 34.28
C LEU A 2 44.16 -2.58 34.54
N LEU A 3 43.83 -3.57 35.39
CA LEU A 3 42.43 -3.92 35.71
C LEU A 3 41.66 -2.77 36.40
N MET A 4 42.30 -2.03 37.31
CA MET A 4 41.69 -0.86 37.97
C MET A 4 41.41 0.29 36.99
N ASN A 5 42.29 0.52 36.01
CA ASN A 5 42.05 1.52 34.97
C ASN A 5 40.89 1.11 34.05
N LEU A 6 40.83 -0.18 33.70
CA LEU A 6 39.75 -0.76 32.90
C LEU A 6 38.40 -0.60 33.61
N GLU A 7 38.31 -0.97 34.89
CA GLU A 7 37.12 -0.83 35.73
C GLU A 7 36.64 0.64 35.76
N SER A 8 37.55 1.58 36.01
CA SER A 8 37.21 3.01 36.04
C SER A 8 36.64 3.52 34.70
N LYS A 9 37.22 3.08 33.57
CA LYS A 9 36.70 3.41 32.23
C LYS A 9 35.32 2.81 31.98
N MET A 10 35.11 1.56 32.37
CA MET A 10 33.82 0.87 32.23
C MET A 10 32.73 1.55 33.07
N ILE A 11 33.01 1.88 34.33
CA ILE A 11 32.06 2.58 35.21
C ILE A 11 31.72 3.95 34.64
N LYS A 12 32.71 4.71 34.16
CA LYS A 12 32.46 6.04 33.57
C LYS A 12 31.55 5.94 32.33
N PHE A 13 31.81 4.96 31.46
CA PHE A 13 30.96 4.70 30.29
C PHE A 13 29.53 4.34 30.70
N LEU A 14 29.36 3.36 31.60
CA LEU A 14 28.02 2.95 32.07
C LEU A 14 27.26 4.10 32.74
N LYS A 15 27.93 4.95 33.52
CA LYS A 15 27.30 6.15 34.12
C LYS A 15 26.78 7.12 33.06
N ASN A 16 27.50 7.31 31.97
CA ASN A 16 27.07 8.17 30.88
C ASN A 16 25.83 7.60 30.18
N GLU A 17 25.84 6.31 29.87
CA GLU A 17 24.69 5.63 29.24
C GLU A 17 23.46 5.60 30.15
N LEU A 18 23.64 5.39 31.45
CA LEU A 18 22.54 5.47 32.42
C LEU A 18 21.94 6.87 32.51
N GLU A 19 22.75 7.93 32.41
CA GLU A 19 22.22 9.31 32.39
C GLU A 19 21.41 9.57 31.11
N LYS A 20 21.84 9.05 29.94
CA LYS A 20 21.03 9.08 28.70
C LYS A 20 19.69 8.35 28.90
N CYS A 21 19.71 7.13 29.45
CA CYS A 21 18.50 6.35 29.73
C CYS A 21 17.55 7.07 30.70
N LYS A 22 18.10 7.69 31.75
CA LYS A 22 17.33 8.48 32.72
C LYS A 22 16.63 9.67 32.06
N LYS A 23 17.31 10.41 31.17
CA LYS A 23 16.68 11.53 30.44
C LYS A 23 15.55 11.07 29.53
N ILE A 24 15.70 9.92 28.86
CA ILE A 24 14.63 9.30 28.06
C ILE A 24 13.42 8.97 28.94
N LEU A 25 13.64 8.38 30.12
CA LEU A 25 12.57 8.06 31.07
C LEU A 25 11.87 9.31 31.68
N GLN A 26 12.59 10.44 31.75
CA GLN A 26 12.09 11.73 32.24
C GLN A 26 11.43 12.61 31.15
N GLU A 27 11.35 12.13 29.90
CA GLU A 27 10.78 12.83 28.72
C GLU A 27 11.51 14.12 28.26
N ALA A 28 12.46 14.65 29.04
CA ALA A 28 13.26 15.81 28.64
C ALA A 28 14.10 15.50 27.40
N ASN A 29 13.83 16.20 26.29
CA ASN A 29 14.48 16.02 24.98
C ASN A 29 14.54 14.56 24.51
N ARG A 30 13.48 13.78 24.80
CA ARG A 30 13.40 12.33 24.49
C ARG A 30 13.87 11.98 23.07
N GLN A 31 13.34 12.67 22.06
CA GLN A 31 13.65 12.41 20.66
C GLN A 31 15.12 12.70 20.30
N GLU A 32 15.71 13.71 20.93
CA GLU A 32 17.12 14.07 20.74
C GLU A 32 18.03 12.97 21.31
N PHE A 33 17.76 12.47 22.52
CA PHE A 33 18.54 11.40 23.13
C PHE A 33 18.36 10.05 22.44
N VAL A 34 17.15 9.73 21.97
CA VAL A 34 16.92 8.52 21.16
C VAL A 34 17.69 8.62 19.85
N LYS A 35 17.73 9.79 19.22
CA LYS A 35 18.52 10.01 18.00
C LYS A 35 20.01 9.88 18.26
N GLU A 36 20.54 10.52 19.30
CA GLU A 36 21.94 10.41 19.72
C GLU A 36 22.33 8.95 20.01
N PHE A 37 21.50 8.20 20.75
CA PHE A 37 21.73 6.79 21.02
C PHE A 37 21.78 5.94 19.74
N ASN A 38 20.92 6.23 18.77
CA ASN A 38 20.90 5.52 17.48
C ASN A 38 22.08 5.87 16.58
N GLU A 39 22.58 7.12 16.64
CA GLU A 39 23.79 7.54 15.92
C GLU A 39 25.06 6.95 16.55
N ASP A 40 25.14 6.86 17.89
CA ASP A 40 26.25 6.27 18.65
C ASP A 40 26.18 4.73 18.75
N ARG A 41 25.20 4.09 18.10
CA ARG A 41 24.89 2.68 18.32
C ARG A 41 26.08 1.78 17.97
N SER A 42 26.60 1.12 18.99
CA SER A 42 27.73 0.19 18.92
C SER A 42 27.44 -1.05 19.77
N SER A 43 28.23 -2.11 19.61
CA SER A 43 28.10 -3.31 20.44
C SER A 43 28.23 -3.01 21.94
N ILE A 44 28.98 -1.97 22.31
CA ILE A 44 29.18 -1.56 23.71
C ILE A 44 27.95 -0.83 24.25
N THR A 45 27.32 0.05 23.47
CA THR A 45 26.08 0.74 23.90
C THR A 45 24.91 -0.24 24.01
N GLU A 46 24.84 -1.25 23.13
CA GLU A 46 23.87 -2.35 23.25
C GLU A 46 24.09 -3.17 24.53
N ALA A 47 25.33 -3.55 24.83
CA ALA A 47 25.64 -4.24 26.09
C ALA A 47 25.29 -3.41 27.34
N ALA A 48 25.48 -2.09 27.30
CA ALA A 48 25.07 -1.19 28.38
C ALA A 48 23.54 -1.12 28.52
N LEU A 49 22.80 -1.09 27.41
CA LEU A 49 21.35 -1.16 27.42
C LEU A 49 20.88 -2.49 28.02
N ASP A 50 21.44 -3.63 27.59
CA ASP A 50 21.09 -4.96 28.11
C ASP A 50 21.34 -5.07 29.62
N LEU A 51 22.48 -4.58 30.11
CA LEU A 51 22.76 -4.50 31.55
C LEU A 51 21.74 -3.62 32.28
N THR A 52 21.40 -2.47 31.71
CA THR A 52 20.41 -1.55 32.30
C THR A 52 19.04 -2.21 32.40
N LEU A 53 18.59 -2.89 31.34
CA LEU A 53 17.33 -3.62 31.32
C LEU A 53 17.31 -4.78 32.32
N PHE A 54 18.42 -5.52 32.44
CA PHE A 54 18.57 -6.60 33.42
C PHE A 54 18.40 -6.07 34.85
N PHE A 55 19.15 -5.04 35.24
CA PHE A 55 19.06 -4.49 36.59
C PHE A 55 17.72 -3.82 36.88
N LEU A 56 17.10 -3.14 35.90
CA LEU A 56 15.75 -2.60 36.07
C LEU A 56 14.73 -3.71 36.38
N ARG A 57 14.81 -4.86 35.71
CA ARG A 57 13.94 -6.01 35.96
C ARG A 57 14.21 -6.68 37.30
N GLU A 58 15.47 -6.85 37.69
CA GLU A 58 15.84 -7.32 39.04
C GLU A 58 15.30 -6.40 40.14
N MET A 59 15.31 -5.08 39.90
CA MET A 59 14.73 -4.07 40.78
C MET A 59 13.20 -3.98 40.71
N LYS A 60 12.54 -4.88 39.95
CA LYS A 60 11.08 -4.90 39.70
C LYS A 60 10.55 -3.62 39.06
N GLN A 61 11.38 -2.92 38.29
CA GLN A 61 11.04 -1.73 37.52
C GLN A 61 10.67 -2.11 36.07
N ASP A 62 9.76 -3.07 35.90
CA ASP A 62 9.41 -3.63 34.58
C ASP A 62 8.87 -2.55 33.61
N GLN A 63 8.07 -1.60 34.10
CA GLN A 63 7.52 -0.53 33.26
C GLN A 63 8.64 0.38 32.70
N ALA A 64 9.65 0.68 33.51
CA ALA A 64 10.81 1.47 33.07
C ALA A 64 11.66 0.68 32.06
N ALA A 65 11.89 -0.61 32.32
CA ALA A 65 12.60 -1.49 31.40
C ALA A 65 11.87 -1.59 30.05
N ASP A 66 10.56 -1.83 30.05
CA ASP A 66 9.75 -1.95 28.84
C ASP A 66 9.67 -0.62 28.06
N THR A 67 9.61 0.52 28.77
CA THR A 67 9.64 1.85 28.14
C THR A 67 10.98 2.09 27.43
N LEU A 68 12.09 1.84 28.13
CA LEU A 68 13.44 2.03 27.58
C LEU A 68 13.71 1.09 26.40
N GLN A 69 13.33 -0.19 26.54
CA GLN A 69 13.45 -1.17 25.47
C GLN A 69 12.57 -0.81 24.26
N GLY A 70 11.36 -0.31 24.49
CA GLY A 70 10.50 0.23 23.44
C GLY A 70 11.16 1.36 22.65
N GLU A 71 11.57 2.42 23.35
CA GLU A 71 12.13 3.63 22.74
C GLU A 71 13.46 3.39 22.02
N LEU A 72 14.39 2.66 22.64
CA LEU A 72 15.76 2.52 22.14
C LEU A 72 15.95 1.34 21.20
N PHE A 73 15.16 0.28 21.35
CA PHE A 73 15.33 -0.94 20.57
C PHE A 73 14.18 -1.16 19.58
N PHE A 74 12.96 -1.35 20.07
CA PHE A 74 11.84 -1.78 19.21
C PHE A 74 11.43 -0.73 18.18
N ILE A 75 11.30 0.54 18.57
CA ILE A 75 10.90 1.62 17.65
C ILE A 75 11.92 1.75 16.51
N ASN A 76 13.22 1.77 16.84
CA ASN A 76 14.27 1.93 15.83
C ASN A 76 14.32 0.73 14.87
N GLN A 77 14.22 -0.49 15.38
CA GLN A 77 14.20 -1.69 14.54
C GLN A 77 13.00 -1.70 13.60
N LEU A 78 11.81 -1.34 14.10
CA LEU A 78 10.59 -1.24 13.31
C LEU A 78 10.71 -0.15 12.24
N LYS A 79 11.22 1.04 12.58
CA LYS A 79 11.47 2.12 11.61
C LYS A 79 12.45 1.68 10.52
N CYS A 80 13.57 1.03 10.88
CA CYS A 80 14.55 0.53 9.91
C CYS A 80 13.94 -0.49 8.95
N SER A 81 13.18 -1.46 9.49
CA SER A 81 12.47 -2.48 8.72
C SER A 81 11.46 -1.88 7.75
N LEU A 82 10.58 -1.00 8.26
CA LEU A 82 9.54 -0.34 7.46
C LEU A 82 10.10 0.63 6.43
N LYS A 83 11.17 1.37 6.78
CA LYS A 83 11.90 2.22 5.82
C LYS A 83 12.43 1.37 4.67
N LYS A 84 13.10 0.25 4.95
CA LYS A 84 13.60 -0.66 3.92
C LYS A 84 12.46 -1.24 3.07
N LYS A 85 11.32 -1.56 3.68
CA LYS A 85 10.13 -2.10 2.99
C LYS A 85 9.47 -1.07 2.05
N TYR A 86 9.38 0.20 2.45
CA TYR A 86 8.59 1.22 1.72
C TYR A 86 9.38 2.31 1.00
N GLN A 87 10.71 2.38 1.17
CA GLN A 87 11.55 3.33 0.42
C GLN A 87 11.49 3.12 -1.10
N SER A 88 11.18 1.89 -1.52
CA SER A 88 11.31 1.39 -2.88
C SER A 88 9.95 0.94 -3.38
N VAL A 89 9.53 1.50 -4.53
CA VAL A 89 8.26 1.14 -5.17
C VAL A 89 8.48 0.71 -6.62
N PHE A 90 7.57 -0.13 -7.11
CA PHE A 90 7.56 -0.64 -8.47
C PHE A 90 6.29 -0.15 -9.18
N GLU A 91 6.47 0.55 -10.29
CA GLU A 91 5.39 0.94 -11.17
C GLU A 91 5.33 -0.06 -12.35
N GLY A 92 4.67 -1.21 -12.13
CA GLY A 92 4.51 -2.27 -13.13
C GLY A 92 5.38 -3.50 -12.87
N ILE A 93 5.84 -4.17 -13.94
CA ILE A 93 6.71 -5.34 -13.82
C ILE A 93 8.01 -4.89 -13.15
N ALA A 94 8.30 -5.42 -11.97
CA ALA A 94 9.62 -5.29 -11.36
C ALA A 94 10.66 -5.88 -12.33
N GLN A 95 11.31 -5.04 -13.14
CA GLN A 95 12.57 -5.42 -13.75
C GLN A 95 13.59 -5.62 -12.63
N GLN A 96 14.58 -6.49 -12.87
CA GLN A 96 15.78 -6.59 -12.04
C GLN A 96 16.51 -5.23 -12.07
N GLY A 97 16.16 -4.31 -11.15
CA GLY A 97 16.88 -3.04 -10.95
C GLY A 97 16.05 -1.76 -11.00
N ASP A 98 14.83 -1.76 -11.55
CA ASP A 98 14.01 -0.54 -11.70
C ASP A 98 13.20 -0.21 -10.44
N SER A 99 13.80 -0.34 -9.25
CA SER A 99 13.20 0.20 -8.05
C SER A 99 13.36 1.71 -8.02
N THR A 100 12.25 2.44 -8.10
CA THR A 100 12.27 3.89 -7.88
C THR A 100 12.09 4.20 -6.41
N LEU A 101 12.86 5.19 -5.91
CA LEU A 101 12.62 5.73 -4.58
C LEU A 101 11.24 6.38 -4.55
N LEU A 102 10.40 5.98 -3.59
CA LEU A 102 9.06 6.54 -3.41
C LEU A 102 9.13 8.07 -3.30
N ASN A 103 10.08 8.58 -2.51
CA ASN A 103 10.31 10.02 -2.33
C ASN A 103 10.62 10.79 -3.63
N LYS A 104 11.12 10.12 -4.69
CA LYS A 104 11.44 10.77 -5.97
C LYS A 104 10.20 10.99 -6.84
N ILE A 105 9.25 10.06 -6.80
CA ILE A 105 8.08 10.06 -7.69
C ILE A 105 6.78 10.44 -6.96
N TYR A 106 6.77 10.38 -5.63
CA TYR A 106 5.57 10.67 -4.85
C TYR A 106 5.08 12.09 -5.09
N THR A 107 3.78 12.20 -5.33
CA THR A 107 3.05 13.45 -5.48
C THR A 107 1.90 13.40 -4.49
N ASP A 108 1.75 14.46 -3.69
CA ASP A 108 0.69 14.52 -2.68
C ASP A 108 -0.69 14.34 -3.34
N LEU A 109 -1.57 13.62 -2.66
CA LEU A 109 -2.95 13.45 -3.12
C LEU A 109 -3.84 14.54 -2.51
N TYR A 110 -4.84 14.97 -3.26
CA TYR A 110 -5.91 15.80 -2.71
C TYR A 110 -6.86 14.91 -1.91
N ILE A 111 -6.91 15.15 -0.60
CA ILE A 111 -7.75 14.42 0.35
C ILE A 111 -8.68 15.41 1.02
N THR A 112 -9.96 15.05 1.12
CA THR A 112 -10.99 15.88 1.72
C THR A 112 -11.64 15.17 2.88
N GLN A 113 -12.09 15.92 3.89
CA GLN A 113 -12.99 15.40 4.90
C GLN A 113 -14.36 15.14 4.26
N GLY A 114 -14.86 13.92 4.37
CA GLY A 114 -16.13 13.52 3.78
C GLY A 114 -17.29 13.83 4.73
N ALA A 115 -18.33 14.48 4.22
CA ALA A 115 -19.61 14.62 4.92
C ALA A 115 -20.65 13.55 4.53
N SER A 116 -20.33 12.65 3.59
CA SER A 116 -21.35 11.87 2.88
C SER A 116 -21.43 10.40 3.30
N GLU A 117 -22.59 10.00 3.81
CA GLU A 117 -23.05 8.61 3.93
C GLU A 117 -23.49 8.01 2.58
N GLN A 118 -23.68 8.82 1.52
CA GLN A 118 -24.09 8.28 0.23
C GLN A 118 -22.94 7.47 -0.39
N VAL A 119 -23.10 6.15 -0.36
CA VAL A 119 -22.32 5.23 -1.19
C VAL A 119 -22.68 5.55 -2.64
N ASN A 120 -21.81 6.29 -3.33
CA ASN A 120 -21.99 6.46 -4.77
C ASN A 120 -21.74 5.10 -5.43
N THR A 121 -22.81 4.46 -5.90
CA THR A 121 -22.79 3.17 -6.60
C THR A 121 -22.51 3.32 -8.09
N GLU A 122 -22.28 4.54 -8.59
CA GLU A 122 -21.89 4.76 -9.97
C GLU A 122 -20.52 4.15 -10.28
N HIS A 123 -20.29 3.85 -11.55
CA HIS A 123 -19.00 3.39 -12.07
C HIS A 123 -17.87 4.36 -11.72
N GLU A 124 -16.66 3.87 -11.39
CA GLU A 124 -15.53 4.71 -10.91
C GLU A 124 -15.23 5.89 -11.86
N ILE A 125 -15.24 5.64 -13.17
CA ILE A 125 -15.07 6.67 -14.21
C ILE A 125 -16.16 7.76 -14.10
N ARG A 126 -17.43 7.38 -13.89
CA ARG A 126 -18.53 8.34 -13.73
C ARG A 126 -18.40 9.13 -12.44
N GLN A 127 -17.92 8.51 -11.36
CA GLN A 127 -17.65 9.22 -10.11
C GLN A 127 -16.61 10.32 -10.31
N ILE A 128 -15.56 10.06 -11.09
CA ILE A 128 -14.51 11.04 -11.39
C ILE A 128 -15.03 12.14 -12.30
N GLU A 129 -15.76 11.79 -13.35
CA GLU A 129 -16.41 12.78 -14.21
C GLU A 129 -17.37 13.68 -13.42
N ALA A 130 -18.17 13.10 -12.50
CA ALA A 130 -19.06 13.85 -11.64
C ALA A 130 -18.29 14.73 -10.65
N ALA A 131 -17.22 14.22 -10.03
CA ALA A 131 -16.38 14.98 -9.10
C ALA A 131 -15.68 16.15 -9.79
N SER A 132 -15.22 15.97 -11.04
CA SER A 132 -14.62 17.04 -11.83
C SER A 132 -15.59 18.20 -12.14
N ARG A 133 -16.90 17.97 -12.05
CA ARG A 133 -17.95 18.99 -12.22
C ARG A 133 -18.33 19.69 -10.90
N ARG A 134 -17.94 19.17 -9.74
CA ARG A 134 -18.27 19.77 -8.43
C ARG A 134 -17.34 20.96 -8.16
N HIS A 135 -17.89 22.04 -7.61
CA HIS A 135 -17.08 23.15 -7.11
C HIS A 135 -16.35 22.71 -5.82
N GLN A 136 -15.01 22.78 -5.85
CA GLN A 136 -14.12 22.39 -4.73
C GLN A 136 -14.32 23.22 -3.45
N SER A 137 -15.02 24.34 -3.52
CA SER A 137 -15.04 25.39 -2.48
C SER A 137 -15.73 25.01 -1.15
N LEU A 138 -16.42 23.87 -1.08
CA LEU A 138 -17.13 23.43 0.13
C LEU A 138 -16.42 22.31 0.88
N GLU A 139 -15.33 21.76 0.35
CA GLU A 139 -14.66 20.60 0.93
C GLU A 139 -13.46 21.02 1.79
N ILE A 140 -13.38 20.52 3.02
CA ILE A 140 -12.22 20.74 3.89
C ILE A 140 -11.09 19.83 3.40
N GLN A 141 -10.00 20.42 2.92
CA GLN A 141 -8.81 19.68 2.56
C GLN A 141 -8.08 19.22 3.82
N VAL A 142 -7.74 17.94 3.90
CA VAL A 142 -6.99 17.33 5.00
C VAL A 142 -5.68 16.76 4.44
N LYS A 143 -4.53 17.11 5.01
CA LYS A 143 -3.26 16.46 4.64
C LYS A 143 -3.15 15.12 5.38
N CYS A 144 -2.49 14.13 4.76
CA CYS A 144 -2.27 12.80 5.37
C CYS A 144 -1.68 12.87 6.80
N LYS A 145 -0.79 13.82 7.08
CA LYS A 145 -0.19 13.98 8.40
C LYS A 145 -1.14 14.51 9.49
N HIS A 146 -2.21 15.17 9.09
CA HIS A 146 -3.18 15.76 10.02
C HIS A 146 -4.43 14.87 10.18
N LEU A 147 -4.39 13.60 9.72
CA LEU A 147 -5.54 12.70 9.77
C LEU A 147 -6.08 12.49 11.19
N PHE A 148 -5.20 12.47 12.19
CA PHE A 148 -5.52 12.28 13.61
C PHE A 148 -5.47 13.57 14.44
N GLU A 149 -5.27 14.73 13.81
CA GLU A 149 -5.37 16.01 14.50
C GLU A 149 -6.84 16.41 14.59
N ALA A 150 -7.35 16.48 15.81
CA ALA A 150 -8.67 17.03 16.10
C ALA A 150 -8.64 18.55 15.94
N ALA A 151 -9.68 19.15 15.36
CA ALA A 151 -9.87 20.59 15.48
C ALA A 151 -10.12 20.95 16.97
N GLU A 152 -9.93 22.21 17.35
CA GLU A 152 -10.11 22.67 18.76
C GLU A 152 -11.49 22.32 19.37
N GLN A 153 -12.47 21.98 18.53
CA GLN A 153 -13.86 21.66 18.90
C GLN A 153 -14.23 20.17 18.74
N ASP A 154 -13.35 19.33 18.19
CA ASP A 154 -13.66 17.92 17.88
C ASP A 154 -13.35 16.98 19.06
N GLU A 155 -14.11 15.89 19.17
CA GLU A 155 -13.75 14.73 20.00
C GLU A 155 -12.41 14.12 19.55
N GLN A 156 -11.72 13.42 20.46
CA GLN A 156 -10.46 12.76 20.14
C GLN A 156 -10.65 11.76 18.99
N ILE A 157 -9.90 11.94 17.90
CA ILE A 157 -9.99 11.08 16.72
C ILE A 157 -9.16 9.83 16.94
N ARG A 158 -9.84 8.69 17.02
CA ARG A 158 -9.23 7.38 17.17
C ARG A 158 -9.23 6.60 15.86
N THR A 159 -10.36 6.57 15.16
CA THR A 159 -10.56 5.80 13.93
C THR A 159 -10.81 6.72 12.73
N VAL A 160 -9.92 6.64 11.76
CA VAL A 160 -10.04 7.34 10.47
C VAL A 160 -10.33 6.31 9.38
N LEU A 161 -11.42 6.49 8.63
CA LEU A 161 -11.68 5.74 7.41
C LEU A 161 -11.39 6.63 6.20
N THR A 162 -10.46 6.22 5.34
CA THR A 162 -10.14 6.89 4.09
C THR A 162 -10.66 6.09 2.90
N LYS A 163 -11.67 6.63 2.22
CA LYS A 163 -12.26 6.03 1.02
C LYS A 163 -11.61 6.59 -0.24
N GLY A 164 -11.64 5.82 -1.31
CA GLY A 164 -11.29 6.30 -2.65
C GLY A 164 -11.35 5.19 -3.69
N VAL A 165 -11.58 5.56 -4.94
CA VAL A 165 -11.72 4.61 -6.07
C VAL A 165 -10.45 3.76 -6.28
N ALA A 166 -10.53 2.70 -7.07
CA ALA A 166 -9.36 1.90 -7.42
C ALA A 166 -8.26 2.77 -8.04
N GLY A 167 -7.01 2.38 -7.82
CA GLY A 167 -5.84 3.09 -8.36
C GLY A 167 -5.60 4.52 -7.86
N ILE A 168 -6.48 5.09 -7.01
CA ILE A 168 -6.43 6.51 -6.62
C ILE A 168 -5.21 6.88 -5.75
N GLY A 169 -4.48 5.88 -5.24
CA GLY A 169 -3.26 6.06 -4.44
C GLY A 169 -3.39 5.77 -2.95
N LYS A 170 -4.45 5.10 -2.48
CA LYS A 170 -4.65 4.74 -1.05
C LYS A 170 -3.42 4.06 -0.43
N SER A 171 -3.00 2.91 -0.99
CA SER A 171 -1.86 2.16 -0.47
C SER A 171 -0.54 2.91 -0.62
N VAL A 172 -0.35 3.70 -1.69
CA VAL A 172 0.86 4.52 -1.86
C VAL A 172 0.93 5.64 -0.81
N SER A 173 -0.21 6.22 -0.43
CA SER A 173 -0.27 7.18 0.68
C SER A 173 0.05 6.54 2.02
N VAL A 174 -0.41 5.31 2.28
CA VAL A 174 -0.02 4.55 3.47
C VAL A 174 1.49 4.33 3.49
N GLN A 175 2.07 3.86 2.38
CA GLN A 175 3.51 3.64 2.27
C GLN A 175 4.31 4.93 2.53
N LYS A 176 3.86 6.05 1.96
CA LYS A 176 4.48 7.36 2.16
C LYS A 176 4.38 7.82 3.62
N PHE A 177 3.20 7.72 4.23
CA PHE A 177 2.97 8.08 5.62
C PHE A 177 3.92 7.32 6.56
N VAL A 178 4.05 6.01 6.35
CA VAL A 178 4.94 5.15 7.13
C VAL A 178 6.40 5.50 6.87
N LEU A 179 6.78 5.76 5.61
CA LEU A 179 8.15 6.13 5.25
C LEU A 179 8.57 7.45 5.90
N ASP A 180 7.71 8.48 5.86
CA ASP A 180 8.01 9.77 6.49
C ASP A 180 8.11 9.66 8.01
N TRP A 181 7.27 8.82 8.63
CA TRP A 181 7.40 8.50 10.05
C TRP A 181 8.72 7.77 10.37
N ALA A 182 9.08 6.78 9.55
CA ALA A 182 10.31 6.00 9.74
C ALA A 182 11.58 6.83 9.50
N GLU A 183 11.51 7.84 8.62
CA GLU A 183 12.58 8.81 8.37
C GLU A 183 12.64 9.94 9.39
N GLY A 184 11.71 10.02 10.33
CA GLY A 184 11.70 11.06 11.36
C GLY A 184 11.12 12.40 10.91
N LYS A 185 10.43 12.46 9.77
CA LYS A 185 9.96 13.71 9.13
C LYS A 185 8.62 14.18 9.66
N GLU A 186 7.68 13.26 9.86
CA GLU A 186 6.28 13.57 10.20
C GLU A 186 5.74 12.56 11.24
N ASN A 187 4.67 12.91 11.96
CA ASN A 187 3.95 12.04 12.92
C ASN A 187 4.83 11.40 14.02
N GLN A 188 5.85 12.11 14.51
CA GLN A 188 6.77 11.61 15.54
C GLN A 188 6.17 11.56 16.95
N ASP A 189 4.92 12.00 17.11
CA ASP A 189 4.08 11.77 18.27
C ASP A 189 3.63 10.30 18.36
N ILE A 190 3.59 9.57 17.22
CA ILE A 190 3.24 8.15 17.16
C ILE A 190 4.50 7.31 17.40
N SER A 191 4.44 6.42 18.41
CA SER A 191 5.55 5.56 18.81
C SER A 191 5.68 4.32 17.94
N PHE A 192 4.57 3.67 17.60
CA PHE A 192 4.56 2.47 16.76
C PHE A 192 3.50 2.59 15.66
N ILE A 193 3.88 2.27 14.42
CA ILE A 193 2.96 2.12 13.30
C ILE A 193 3.02 0.68 12.80
N PHE A 194 1.86 0.03 12.74
CA PHE A 194 1.70 -1.35 12.26
C PHE A 194 0.81 -1.38 11.01
N PRO A 195 1.40 -1.31 9.81
CA PRO A 195 0.65 -1.47 8.57
C PRO A 195 0.26 -2.93 8.35
N LEU A 196 -1.03 -3.22 8.32
CA LEU A 196 -1.61 -4.54 8.14
C LEU A 196 -2.49 -4.55 6.88
N PRO A 197 -1.92 -4.84 5.70
CA PRO A 197 -2.68 -4.98 4.47
C PRO A 197 -3.64 -6.18 4.53
N PHE A 198 -4.92 -6.00 4.20
CA PHE A 198 -5.89 -7.09 4.20
C PHE A 198 -5.50 -8.23 3.27
N ARG A 199 -4.90 -7.93 2.12
CA ARG A 199 -4.32 -8.94 1.22
C ARG A 199 -3.38 -9.91 1.95
N GLU A 200 -2.54 -9.42 2.86
CA GLU A 200 -1.58 -10.27 3.58
C GLU A 200 -2.26 -10.94 4.79
N MET A 201 -3.19 -10.25 5.46
CA MET A 201 -3.93 -10.81 6.59
C MET A 201 -4.89 -11.94 6.19
N ASN A 202 -5.52 -11.87 5.01
CA ASN A 202 -6.42 -12.91 4.49
C ASN A 202 -5.75 -14.28 4.43
N LEU A 203 -4.42 -14.33 4.29
CA LEU A 203 -3.65 -15.57 4.28
C LEU A 203 -3.74 -16.32 5.60
N LYS A 204 -4.08 -15.61 6.69
CA LYS A 204 -4.13 -16.10 8.07
C LYS A 204 -5.56 -16.25 8.60
N GLU A 205 -6.55 -16.22 7.71
CA GLU A 205 -7.98 -16.27 8.06
C GLU A 205 -8.37 -17.50 8.90
N LYS A 206 -7.75 -18.65 8.64
CA LYS A 206 -8.11 -19.94 9.28
C LYS A 206 -7.46 -20.16 10.65
N GLU A 207 -6.58 -19.27 11.09
CA GLU A 207 -5.77 -19.46 12.30
C GLU A 207 -6.37 -18.68 13.47
N ARG A 208 -6.45 -19.32 14.65
CA ARG A 208 -6.72 -18.62 15.91
C ARG A 208 -5.41 -18.10 16.47
N GLN A 209 -5.35 -16.80 16.72
CA GLN A 209 -4.13 -16.12 17.16
C GLN A 209 -4.47 -14.91 18.01
N SER A 210 -3.51 -14.44 18.81
CA SER A 210 -3.66 -13.21 19.56
C SER A 210 -3.21 -12.00 18.72
N LEU A 211 -3.56 -10.77 19.15
CA LEU A 211 -3.05 -9.56 18.49
C LEU A 211 -1.52 -9.47 18.60
N LYS A 212 -0.96 -9.93 19.71
CA LYS A 212 0.49 -10.01 19.90
C LYS A 212 1.15 -10.95 18.89
N ASP A 213 0.55 -12.11 18.64
CA ASP A 213 1.04 -13.07 17.65
C ASP A 213 0.93 -12.50 16.25
N LEU A 214 -0.21 -11.86 15.91
CA LEU A 214 -0.41 -11.21 14.63
C LEU A 214 0.70 -10.18 14.36
N ILE A 215 0.95 -9.27 15.31
CA ILE A 215 2.02 -8.26 15.21
C ILE A 215 3.38 -8.94 15.05
N THR A 216 3.72 -9.91 15.89
CA THR A 216 5.03 -10.58 15.87
C THR A 216 5.27 -11.31 14.55
N GLN A 217 4.24 -11.85 13.92
CA GLN A 217 4.39 -12.52 12.63
C GLN A 217 4.62 -11.53 11.47
N PHE A 218 3.94 -10.38 11.49
CA PHE A 218 4.13 -9.34 10.47
C PHE A 218 5.40 -8.50 10.68
N PHE A 219 5.81 -8.35 11.94
CA PHE A 219 6.93 -7.56 12.40
C PHE A 219 7.77 -8.35 13.41
N PRO A 220 8.53 -9.38 12.98
CA PRO A 220 9.35 -10.20 13.86
C PRO A 220 10.33 -9.42 14.73
N GLU A 221 10.77 -8.25 14.27
CA GLU A 221 11.61 -7.30 15.00
C GLU A 221 10.95 -6.75 16.27
N THR A 222 9.63 -6.85 16.40
CA THR A 222 8.87 -6.45 17.60
C THR A 222 8.58 -7.61 18.54
N LYS A 223 9.19 -8.79 18.32
CA LYS A 223 9.03 -9.95 19.20
C LYS A 223 9.44 -9.61 20.64
N GLY A 224 8.50 -9.74 21.57
CA GLY A 224 8.69 -9.41 22.98
C GLY A 224 8.20 -8.03 23.38
N LEU A 225 7.82 -7.18 22.43
CA LEU A 225 7.18 -5.90 22.70
C LEU A 225 5.89 -6.11 23.49
N ASN A 226 5.72 -5.34 24.57
CA ASN A 226 4.51 -5.37 25.38
C ASN A 226 3.74 -4.05 25.26
N LEU A 227 2.72 -4.04 24.40
CA LEU A 227 1.90 -2.86 24.14
C LEU A 227 0.97 -2.48 25.30
N THR A 228 0.66 -3.40 26.24
CA THR A 228 -0.31 -3.13 27.31
C THR A 228 0.31 -2.55 28.58
N ARG A 229 1.61 -2.76 28.81
CA ARG A 229 2.28 -2.29 30.04
C ARG A 229 2.72 -0.84 29.98
N SER A 230 2.90 -0.27 28.80
CA SER A 230 3.30 1.12 28.64
C SER A 230 2.14 1.93 28.08
N THR A 231 1.50 2.71 28.95
CA THR A 231 0.52 3.73 28.56
C THR A 231 1.15 4.89 27.77
N ARG A 232 2.48 4.94 27.64
CA ARG A 232 3.21 6.00 26.96
C ARG A 232 3.24 5.85 25.45
N PHE A 233 3.07 4.64 24.93
CA PHE A 233 3.18 4.39 23.51
C PHE A 233 1.89 4.72 22.78
N LYS A 234 1.93 5.74 21.92
CA LYS A 234 0.89 5.97 20.92
C LYS A 234 1.08 4.99 19.78
N VAL A 235 0.11 4.11 19.58
CA VAL A 235 0.16 3.04 18.58
C VAL A 235 -0.85 3.32 17.49
N LEU A 236 -0.45 3.18 16.23
CA LEU A 236 -1.32 3.26 15.06
C LEU A 236 -1.35 1.93 14.33
N PHE A 237 -2.53 1.36 14.13
CA PHE A 237 -2.75 0.27 13.19
C PHE A 237 -3.29 0.83 11.88
N ILE A 238 -2.66 0.48 10.76
CA ILE A 238 -3.15 0.87 9.43
C ILE A 238 -3.71 -0.38 8.74
N LEU A 239 -5.03 -0.48 8.64
CA LEU A 239 -5.75 -1.56 7.97
C LEU A 239 -5.95 -1.17 6.49
N ASP A 240 -4.99 -1.52 5.65
CA ASP A 240 -4.96 -1.11 4.23
C ASP A 240 -5.72 -2.10 3.34
N GLY A 241 -6.65 -1.58 2.52
CA GLY A 241 -7.38 -2.37 1.52
C GLY A 241 -8.59 -3.14 2.06
N LEU A 242 -9.48 -2.52 2.83
CA LEU A 242 -10.68 -3.17 3.39
C LEU A 242 -11.57 -3.84 2.31
N ASP A 243 -11.58 -3.33 1.08
CA ASP A 243 -12.29 -3.94 -0.03
C ASP A 243 -11.72 -5.28 -0.50
N GLU A 244 -10.51 -5.61 -0.06
CA GLU A 244 -9.86 -6.90 -0.25
C GLU A 244 -10.14 -7.87 0.92
N CYS A 245 -10.77 -7.40 2.01
CA CYS A 245 -11.06 -8.22 3.19
C CYS A 245 -12.09 -9.31 2.89
N ARG A 246 -11.73 -10.57 3.17
CA ARG A 246 -12.61 -11.74 3.01
C ARG A 246 -13.50 -12.03 4.21
N LEU A 247 -13.10 -11.51 5.37
CA LEU A 247 -13.82 -11.68 6.61
C LEU A 247 -15.16 -10.95 6.54
N SER A 248 -16.15 -11.50 7.22
CA SER A 248 -17.48 -10.88 7.35
C SER A 248 -17.42 -9.59 8.19
N LEU A 249 -16.44 -9.46 9.10
CA LEU A 249 -16.36 -8.38 10.07
C LEU A 249 -17.65 -8.24 10.86
N ASN A 250 -18.03 -9.31 11.56
CA ASN A 250 -19.30 -9.35 12.30
C ASN A 250 -19.25 -8.53 13.59
N PHE A 251 -19.38 -7.21 13.47
CA PHE A 251 -19.37 -6.29 14.61
C PHE A 251 -20.46 -6.60 15.64
N ALA A 252 -21.64 -7.07 15.25
CA ALA A 252 -22.74 -7.33 16.20
C ALA A 252 -22.62 -8.69 16.91
N GLY A 253 -22.16 -9.73 16.21
CA GLY A 253 -22.17 -11.11 16.70
C GLY A 253 -20.84 -11.64 17.23
N ASN A 254 -19.72 -10.95 17.01
CA ASN A 254 -18.42 -11.42 17.50
C ASN A 254 -18.30 -11.26 19.03
N GLU A 255 -17.64 -12.26 19.65
CA GLU A 255 -17.30 -12.23 21.07
C GLU A 255 -16.41 -11.03 21.41
N THR A 256 -16.54 -10.52 22.65
CA THR A 256 -15.70 -9.40 23.10
C THR A 256 -14.32 -9.91 23.53
N CYS A 257 -13.27 -9.41 22.89
CA CYS A 257 -11.88 -9.69 23.22
C CYS A 257 -11.20 -8.40 23.69
N ARG A 258 -10.63 -8.42 24.91
CA ARG A 258 -9.94 -7.27 25.51
C ARG A 258 -8.45 -7.52 25.75
N ASP A 259 -8.03 -8.78 25.77
CA ASP A 259 -6.65 -9.18 26.05
C ASP A 259 -5.88 -9.40 24.76
N VAL A 260 -4.75 -8.71 24.63
CA VAL A 260 -3.83 -8.78 23.50
C VAL A 260 -3.15 -10.15 23.34
N SER A 261 -3.19 -10.99 24.38
CA SER A 261 -2.59 -12.33 24.41
C SER A 261 -3.61 -13.46 24.17
N SER A 262 -4.90 -13.14 24.12
CA SER A 262 -5.96 -14.12 23.95
C SER A 262 -6.12 -14.55 22.49
N ALA A 263 -6.05 -15.85 22.23
CA ALA A 263 -6.12 -16.41 20.89
C ALA A 263 -7.57 -16.53 20.38
N VAL A 264 -7.92 -15.69 19.40
CA VAL A 264 -9.26 -15.64 18.78
C VAL A 264 -9.13 -15.65 17.26
N SER A 265 -10.25 -15.72 16.54
CA SER A 265 -10.20 -15.62 15.07
C SER A 265 -9.77 -14.21 14.63
N LEU A 266 -9.21 -14.10 13.43
CA LEU A 266 -8.83 -12.80 12.87
C LEU A 266 -10.02 -11.84 12.78
N ASP A 267 -11.22 -12.36 12.49
CA ASP A 267 -12.46 -11.58 12.47
C ASP A 267 -12.77 -10.95 13.83
N VAL A 268 -12.68 -11.74 14.91
CA VAL A 268 -12.88 -11.27 16.29
C VAL A 268 -11.79 -10.27 16.69
N LEU A 269 -10.53 -10.51 16.31
CA LEU A 269 -9.43 -9.57 16.59
C LEU A 269 -9.70 -8.20 15.96
N LEU A 270 -10.02 -8.17 14.67
CA LEU A 270 -10.18 -6.92 13.93
C LEU A 270 -11.42 -6.14 14.38
N THR A 271 -12.56 -6.81 14.61
CA THR A 271 -13.76 -6.10 15.08
C THR A 271 -13.56 -5.52 16.48
N ASN A 272 -12.88 -6.24 17.39
CA ASN A 272 -12.60 -5.73 18.73
C ASN A 272 -11.54 -4.62 18.74
N LEU A 273 -10.54 -4.69 17.86
CA LEU A 273 -9.57 -3.62 17.67
C LEU A 273 -10.25 -2.35 17.15
N ILE A 274 -11.09 -2.45 16.11
CA ILE A 274 -11.80 -1.30 15.54
C ILE A 274 -12.78 -0.70 16.54
N LYS A 275 -13.55 -1.52 17.27
CA LYS A 275 -14.46 -1.06 18.34
C LYS A 275 -13.76 -0.43 19.54
N GLY A 276 -12.46 -0.68 19.73
CA GLY A 276 -11.73 -0.22 20.90
C GLY A 276 -11.91 -1.08 22.15
N ASN A 277 -12.44 -2.29 22.01
CA ASN A 277 -12.38 -3.30 23.07
C ASN A 277 -10.94 -3.79 23.28
N LEU A 278 -10.18 -3.91 22.20
CA LEU A 278 -8.79 -4.32 22.18
C LEU A 278 -7.89 -3.12 21.87
N LEU A 279 -6.94 -2.83 22.75
CA LEU A 279 -6.10 -1.62 22.73
C LEU A 279 -6.93 -0.32 22.52
N PRO A 280 -7.72 0.11 23.52
CA PRO A 280 -8.61 1.27 23.40
C PRO A 280 -7.91 2.57 23.00
N SER A 281 -6.65 2.76 23.44
CA SER A 281 -5.85 3.96 23.13
C SER A 281 -5.17 3.93 21.75
N ALA A 282 -5.25 2.81 21.02
CA ALA A 282 -4.64 2.69 19.70
C ALA A 282 -5.46 3.46 18.66
N LEU A 283 -4.76 4.21 17.82
CA LEU A 283 -5.30 4.82 16.63
C LEU A 283 -5.47 3.78 15.52
N ILE A 284 -6.51 3.94 14.71
CA ILE A 284 -6.84 3.05 13.61
C ILE A 284 -6.99 3.90 12.34
N TRP A 285 -6.23 3.58 11.30
CA TRP A 285 -6.44 4.12 9.96
C TRP A 285 -6.88 3.00 9.03
N ILE A 286 -8.07 3.10 8.44
CA ILE A 286 -8.62 2.11 7.51
C ILE A 286 -8.65 2.73 6.13
N THR A 287 -8.14 2.04 5.10
CA THR A 287 -8.32 2.46 3.70
C THR A 287 -9.29 1.52 2.98
N SER A 288 -10.14 2.04 2.10
CA SER A 288 -11.14 1.23 1.42
C SER A 288 -11.62 1.83 0.10
N ARG A 289 -12.16 1.01 -0.81
CA ARG A 289 -13.09 1.51 -1.83
C ARG A 289 -14.41 1.96 -1.20
N PRO A 290 -15.13 2.94 -1.80
CA PRO A 290 -16.44 3.35 -1.30
C PRO A 290 -17.43 2.20 -1.07
N ALA A 291 -17.43 1.20 -1.95
CA ALA A 291 -18.35 0.06 -1.89
C ALA A 291 -18.13 -0.87 -0.69
N ALA A 292 -16.91 -0.96 -0.14
CA ALA A 292 -16.61 -1.82 1.00
C ALA A 292 -16.56 -1.06 2.34
N ALA A 293 -16.68 0.26 2.30
CA ALA A 293 -16.68 1.07 3.51
C ALA A 293 -17.86 0.77 4.45
N SER A 294 -18.99 0.34 3.91
CA SER A 294 -20.18 -0.04 4.69
C SER A 294 -19.98 -1.27 5.56
N LYS A 295 -18.87 -2.02 5.38
CA LYS A 295 -18.48 -3.09 6.30
C LYS A 295 -18.11 -2.59 7.69
N ILE A 296 -17.73 -1.31 7.81
CA ILE A 296 -17.42 -0.69 9.11
C ILE A 296 -18.64 0.13 9.54
N PRO A 297 -19.23 -0.19 10.71
CA PRO A 297 -20.31 0.61 11.28
C PRO A 297 -19.91 2.08 11.48
N ALA A 298 -20.83 3.01 11.23
CA ALA A 298 -20.55 4.45 11.28
C ALA A 298 -20.16 4.92 12.71
N ASP A 299 -20.72 4.29 13.73
CA ASP A 299 -20.41 4.50 15.15
C ASP A 299 -18.98 4.08 15.54
N CYS A 300 -18.29 3.33 14.69
CA CYS A 300 -16.88 2.98 14.88
C CYS A 300 -15.90 3.94 14.18
N ILE A 301 -16.39 4.97 13.47
CA ILE A 301 -15.59 5.88 12.65
C ILE A 301 -15.72 7.31 13.18
N ASP A 302 -14.63 7.88 13.68
CA ASP A 302 -14.63 9.25 14.18
C ASP A 302 -14.42 10.26 13.05
N ARG A 303 -13.63 9.88 12.03
CA ARG A 303 -13.37 10.74 10.87
C ARG A 303 -13.43 9.97 9.56
N LEU A 304 -14.27 10.47 8.66
CA LEU A 304 -14.35 10.01 7.28
C LEU A 304 -13.56 10.96 6.35
N THR A 305 -12.67 10.41 5.54
CA THR A 305 -11.93 11.13 4.51
C THR A 305 -12.06 10.45 3.15
N GLU A 306 -11.90 11.23 2.08
CA GLU A 306 -11.96 10.75 0.70
C GLU A 306 -10.75 11.25 -0.10
N ILE A 307 -10.06 10.33 -0.77
CA ILE A 307 -9.00 10.67 -1.72
C ILE A 307 -9.63 11.01 -3.07
N ARG A 308 -9.49 12.25 -3.50
CA ARG A 308 -9.97 12.74 -4.81
C ARG A 308 -8.97 12.50 -5.94
N GLY A 309 -7.72 12.18 -5.60
CA GLY A 309 -6.63 11.97 -6.56
C GLY A 309 -5.82 13.25 -6.79
N PHE A 310 -5.34 13.44 -8.02
CA PHE A 310 -4.54 14.62 -8.38
C PHE A 310 -5.41 15.78 -8.83
N ASN A 311 -5.16 16.98 -8.33
CA ASN A 311 -5.59 18.21 -8.98
C ASN A 311 -4.74 18.52 -10.22
N ASP A 312 -5.09 19.55 -10.98
CA ASP A 312 -4.42 19.83 -12.26
C ASP A 312 -2.92 20.15 -12.12
N ALA A 313 -2.51 20.80 -11.04
CA ALA A 313 -1.10 21.05 -10.75
C ALA A 313 -0.34 19.75 -10.40
N GLN A 314 -0.95 18.89 -9.59
CA GLN A 314 -0.39 17.61 -9.16
C GLN A 314 -0.27 16.63 -10.34
N LYS A 315 -1.17 16.68 -11.32
CA LYS A 315 -1.04 15.90 -12.57
C LYS A 315 0.29 16.22 -13.26
N GLU A 316 0.56 17.51 -13.50
CA GLU A 316 1.80 17.92 -14.15
C GLU A 316 3.04 17.62 -13.30
N GLU A 317 2.96 17.84 -12.00
CA GLU A 317 4.03 17.52 -11.05
C GLU A 317 4.42 16.04 -11.12
N TYR A 318 3.43 15.14 -11.14
CA TYR A 318 3.66 13.71 -11.28
C TYR A 318 4.42 13.38 -12.56
N PHE A 319 3.97 13.89 -13.72
CA PHE A 319 4.66 13.64 -15.00
C PHE A 319 6.09 14.20 -15.01
N ARG A 320 6.31 15.39 -14.45
CA ARG A 320 7.65 16.02 -14.35
C ARG A 320 8.59 15.27 -13.41
N LYS A 321 8.09 14.73 -12.29
CA LYS A 321 8.88 13.92 -11.34
C LYS A 321 9.24 12.56 -11.92
N ARG A 322 8.28 11.92 -12.59
CA ARG A 322 8.44 10.58 -13.18
C ARG A 322 9.43 10.59 -14.35
N LEU A 323 9.29 11.55 -15.26
CA LEU A 323 10.03 11.59 -16.51
C LEU A 323 11.31 12.40 -16.32
N THR A 324 12.47 11.77 -16.51
CA THR A 324 13.78 12.43 -16.38
C THR A 324 13.99 13.51 -17.45
N ASP A 325 13.49 13.26 -18.67
CA ASP A 325 13.52 14.22 -19.77
C ASP A 325 12.32 15.18 -19.68
N GLN A 326 12.60 16.45 -19.40
CA GLN A 326 11.58 17.49 -19.26
C GLN A 326 10.91 17.88 -20.59
N ASN A 327 11.54 17.64 -21.73
CA ASN A 327 10.91 17.84 -23.03
C ASN A 327 9.86 16.75 -23.29
N GLN A 328 10.20 15.48 -23.01
CA GLN A 328 9.23 14.38 -23.05
C GLN A 328 8.08 14.61 -22.06
N ALA A 329 8.39 15.10 -20.85
CA ALA A 329 7.36 15.43 -19.87
C ALA A 329 6.38 16.46 -20.41
N ARG A 330 6.88 17.54 -21.03
CA ARG A 330 6.05 18.58 -21.63
C ARG A 330 5.19 18.04 -22.76
N GLU A 331 5.77 17.27 -23.70
CA GLU A 331 5.02 16.70 -24.83
C GLU A 331 3.91 15.75 -24.36
N ILE A 332 4.17 14.93 -23.34
CA ILE A 332 3.17 14.04 -22.75
C ILE A 332 2.05 14.83 -22.05
N ILE A 333 2.39 15.85 -21.27
CA ILE A 333 1.42 16.73 -20.61
C ILE A 333 0.53 17.41 -21.66
N ASP A 334 1.12 17.95 -22.73
CA ASP A 334 0.39 18.63 -23.80
C ASP A 334 -0.55 17.66 -24.54
N HIS A 335 -0.08 16.45 -24.85
CA HIS A 335 -0.93 15.40 -25.47
C HIS A 335 -2.11 15.01 -24.56
N ILE A 336 -1.87 14.85 -23.26
CA ILE A 336 -2.93 14.51 -22.29
C ILE A 336 -3.95 15.65 -22.20
N LYS A 337 -3.50 16.91 -22.15
CA LYS A 337 -4.39 18.09 -22.11
C LYS A 337 -5.24 18.23 -23.38
N GLN A 338 -4.74 17.80 -24.54
CA GLN A 338 -5.50 17.81 -25.79
C GLN A 338 -6.67 16.80 -25.79
N SER A 339 -6.55 15.69 -25.06
CA SER A 339 -7.64 14.72 -24.92
C SER A 339 -8.38 14.91 -23.60
N LYS A 340 -9.59 15.48 -23.68
CA LYS A 340 -10.46 15.67 -22.50
C LYS A 340 -10.64 14.40 -21.67
N SER A 341 -10.81 13.24 -22.31
CA SER A 341 -10.98 11.97 -21.62
C SER A 341 -9.72 11.54 -20.88
N LEU A 342 -8.54 11.61 -21.52
CA LEU A 342 -7.28 11.27 -20.87
C LEU A 342 -6.96 12.24 -19.72
N PHE A 343 -7.22 13.54 -19.92
CA PHE A 343 -7.00 14.56 -18.90
C PHE A 343 -7.85 14.34 -17.63
N ILE A 344 -9.12 13.97 -17.81
CA ILE A 344 -10.02 13.62 -16.70
C ILE A 344 -9.53 12.35 -16.01
N MET A 345 -9.15 11.32 -16.77
CA MET A 345 -8.69 10.06 -16.19
C MET A 345 -7.40 10.22 -15.38
N CYS A 346 -6.52 11.15 -15.76
CA CYS A 346 -5.32 11.49 -15.00
C CYS A 346 -5.59 12.12 -13.62
N HIS A 347 -6.85 12.28 -13.19
CA HIS A 347 -7.13 12.45 -11.76
C HIS A 347 -6.70 11.21 -10.94
N ILE A 348 -6.72 10.01 -11.52
CA ILE A 348 -6.22 8.79 -10.86
C ILE A 348 -4.73 8.60 -11.16
N PRO A 349 -3.87 8.46 -10.14
CA PRO A 349 -2.44 8.21 -10.30
C PRO A 349 -2.10 7.00 -11.19
N VAL A 350 -2.86 5.88 -11.10
CA VAL A 350 -2.63 4.72 -11.99
C VAL A 350 -2.83 5.09 -13.47
N PHE A 351 -3.78 5.96 -13.81
CA PHE A 351 -3.94 6.43 -15.19
C PHE A 351 -2.85 7.39 -15.63
N CYS A 352 -2.32 8.23 -14.72
CA CYS A 352 -1.12 9.00 -15.01
C CYS A 352 0.06 8.09 -15.35
N TRP A 353 0.27 7.04 -14.57
CA TRP A 353 1.32 6.06 -14.82
C TRP A 353 1.14 5.34 -16.17
N ILE A 354 -0.06 4.81 -16.44
CA ILE A 354 -0.37 4.14 -17.71
C ILE A 354 -0.12 5.09 -18.89
N SER A 355 -0.63 6.31 -18.81
CA SER A 355 -0.48 7.32 -19.86
C SER A 355 0.99 7.67 -20.08
N ALA A 356 1.75 7.90 -19.00
CA ALA A 356 3.19 8.17 -19.11
C ALA A 356 3.94 7.00 -19.75
N THR A 357 3.62 5.76 -19.36
CA THR A 357 4.29 4.55 -19.86
C THR A 357 4.03 4.35 -21.35
N VAL A 358 2.77 4.44 -21.77
CA VAL A 358 2.36 4.25 -23.16
C VAL A 358 2.91 5.38 -24.04
N LEU A 359 2.71 6.63 -23.65
CA LEU A 359 3.12 7.77 -24.46
C LEU A 359 4.65 7.86 -24.54
N GLN A 360 5.37 7.64 -23.45
CA GLN A 360 6.84 7.59 -23.50
C GLN A 360 7.33 6.49 -24.44
N ASN A 361 6.70 5.31 -24.44
CA ASN A 361 7.07 4.23 -25.36
C ASN A 361 6.82 4.63 -26.83
N ILE A 362 5.68 5.27 -27.13
CA ILE A 362 5.36 5.76 -28.48
C ILE A 362 6.39 6.82 -28.92
N LEU A 363 6.75 7.78 -28.06
CA LEU A 363 7.78 8.78 -28.37
C LEU A 363 9.13 8.14 -28.67
N LYS A 364 9.56 7.18 -27.84
CA LYS A 364 10.80 6.40 -28.07
C LYS A 364 10.79 5.67 -29.41
N LEU A 365 9.65 5.08 -29.80
CA LEU A 365 9.50 4.39 -31.09
C LEU A 365 9.53 5.37 -32.27
N LYS A 366 8.83 6.52 -32.17
CA LYS A 366 8.86 7.59 -33.19
C LYS A 366 10.28 8.10 -33.43
N HIS A 367 11.06 8.32 -32.37
CA HIS A 367 12.46 8.74 -32.50
C HIS A 367 13.36 7.67 -33.11
N ARG A 368 13.12 6.38 -32.84
CA ARG A 368 13.96 5.29 -33.37
C ARG A 368 13.67 4.95 -34.83
N ALA A 369 12.40 5.00 -35.25
CA ALA A 369 12.02 4.49 -36.56
C ALA A 369 12.38 5.44 -37.71
N HIS A 370 12.67 6.73 -37.45
CA HIS A 370 12.70 7.81 -38.47
C HIS A 370 11.52 7.77 -39.47
N ALA A 371 10.48 7.01 -39.12
CA ALA A 371 9.40 6.62 -40.01
C ALA A 371 8.15 7.31 -39.50
N GLU A 372 7.61 8.17 -40.35
CA GLU A 372 6.25 8.70 -40.27
C GLU A 372 5.18 7.61 -40.43
N THR A 373 5.47 6.35 -40.06
CA THR A 373 4.43 5.36 -39.85
C THR A 373 3.62 5.80 -38.63
N LEU A 374 2.57 6.56 -38.96
CA LEU A 374 1.52 7.18 -38.15
C LEU A 374 0.87 6.18 -37.18
N GLN A 375 1.59 5.71 -36.17
CA GLN A 375 0.90 5.25 -34.99
C GLN A 375 0.33 6.51 -34.33
N GLU A 376 -0.93 6.81 -34.64
CA GLU A 376 -1.67 7.90 -34.02
C GLU A 376 -1.53 7.78 -32.52
N SER A 377 -1.17 8.90 -31.87
CA SER A 377 -1.09 8.92 -30.42
C SER A 377 -2.50 8.62 -29.86
N PRO A 378 -2.63 7.72 -28.86
CA PRO A 378 -3.93 7.31 -28.35
C PRO A 378 -4.72 8.51 -27.83
N LYS A 379 -5.96 8.65 -28.27
CA LYS A 379 -6.91 9.70 -27.87
C LYS A 379 -8.03 9.17 -26.99
N THR A 380 -8.32 7.87 -27.05
CA THR A 380 -9.36 7.20 -26.27
C THR A 380 -8.79 6.23 -25.24
N LEU A 381 -9.59 5.89 -24.22
CA LEU A 381 -9.21 4.88 -23.23
C LEU A 381 -8.99 3.51 -23.86
N THR A 382 -9.85 3.11 -24.80
CA THR A 382 -9.69 1.85 -25.55
C THR A 382 -8.34 1.79 -26.23
N GLN A 383 -7.95 2.83 -26.96
CA GLN A 383 -6.63 2.91 -27.58
C GLN A 383 -5.53 2.83 -26.51
N MET A 384 -5.63 3.63 -25.44
CA MET A 384 -4.65 3.65 -24.36
C MET A 384 -4.44 2.26 -23.74
N TYR A 385 -5.52 1.52 -23.45
CA TYR A 385 -5.44 0.16 -22.92
C TYR A 385 -4.93 -0.85 -23.94
N THR A 386 -5.28 -0.74 -25.22
CA THR A 386 -4.71 -1.59 -26.28
C THR A 386 -3.19 -1.42 -26.35
N HIS A 387 -2.70 -0.18 -26.34
CA HIS A 387 -1.26 0.11 -26.33
C HIS A 387 -0.59 -0.35 -25.04
N PHE A 388 -1.25 -0.16 -23.89
CA PHE A 388 -0.73 -0.61 -22.60
C PHE A 388 -0.62 -2.14 -22.54
N LEU A 389 -1.66 -2.86 -22.96
CA LEU A 389 -1.65 -4.33 -23.03
C LEU A 389 -0.53 -4.82 -23.95
N ARG A 390 -0.39 -4.23 -25.14
CA ARG A 390 0.70 -4.56 -26.06
C ARG A 390 2.07 -4.31 -25.43
N PHE A 391 2.24 -3.18 -24.75
CA PHE A 391 3.48 -2.85 -24.05
C PHE A 391 3.79 -3.87 -22.95
N GLN A 392 2.82 -4.23 -22.12
CA GLN A 392 3.01 -5.20 -21.04
C GLN A 392 3.38 -6.59 -21.56
N ILE A 393 2.72 -7.07 -22.63
CA ILE A 393 3.06 -8.35 -23.29
C ILE A 393 4.48 -8.29 -23.85
N GLN A 394 4.88 -7.18 -24.48
CA GLN A 394 6.24 -7.04 -25.00
C GLN A 394 7.29 -7.08 -23.87
N GLN A 395 7.01 -6.39 -22.76
CA GLN A 395 7.92 -6.34 -21.62
C GLN A 395 8.04 -7.69 -20.92
N SER A 396 6.95 -8.46 -20.85
CA SER A 396 7.01 -9.80 -20.25
C SER A 396 7.75 -10.80 -21.12
N ARG A 397 7.56 -10.81 -22.45
CA ARG A 397 8.35 -11.66 -23.36
C ARG A 397 9.85 -11.38 -23.27
N ARG A 398 10.25 -10.11 -23.23
CA ARG A 398 11.65 -9.73 -23.02
C ARG A 398 12.23 -10.27 -21.72
N LYS A 399 11.42 -10.28 -20.65
CA LYS A 399 11.86 -10.71 -19.31
C LYS A 399 11.94 -12.23 -19.17
N TYR A 400 10.99 -12.99 -19.72
CA TYR A 400 10.87 -14.43 -19.47
C TYR A 400 11.29 -15.30 -20.65
N ASP A 401 11.03 -14.87 -21.89
CA ASP A 401 11.34 -15.65 -23.10
C ASP A 401 12.70 -15.25 -23.70
N GLY A 402 13.29 -14.14 -23.25
CA GLY A 402 14.51 -13.56 -23.84
C GLY A 402 14.30 -13.00 -25.26
N GLU A 403 13.06 -12.98 -25.75
CA GLU A 403 12.71 -12.50 -27.07
C GLU A 403 12.71 -10.97 -27.12
N ASN A 404 13.54 -10.38 -27.98
CA ASN A 404 13.60 -8.93 -28.19
C ASN A 404 12.97 -8.46 -29.51
N THR A 405 12.08 -9.28 -30.10
CA THR A 405 11.37 -8.94 -31.33
C THR A 405 10.40 -7.78 -31.08
N ALA A 406 10.39 -6.80 -31.99
CA ALA A 406 9.46 -5.66 -31.92
C ALA A 406 8.03 -6.07 -32.32
N ASP A 407 7.91 -7.14 -33.11
CA ASP A 407 6.63 -7.68 -33.54
C ASP A 407 6.06 -8.63 -32.49
N VAL A 408 5.14 -8.10 -31.69
CA VAL A 408 4.36 -8.90 -30.76
C VAL A 408 3.26 -9.59 -31.57
N SER A 409 3.56 -10.77 -32.11
CA SER A 409 2.50 -11.69 -32.54
C SER A 409 1.60 -11.96 -31.33
N TRP A 410 0.34 -11.52 -31.41
CA TRP A 410 -0.64 -11.68 -30.34
C TRP A 410 -0.85 -13.19 -30.13
N ASP A 411 -0.49 -13.71 -28.96
CA ASP A 411 -0.93 -15.06 -28.61
C ASP A 411 -2.43 -14.98 -28.29
N LEU A 412 -3.25 -15.28 -29.30
CA LEU A 412 -4.69 -15.21 -29.21
C LEU A 412 -5.22 -16.13 -28.11
N ASN A 413 -4.60 -17.29 -27.88
CA ASN A 413 -5.02 -18.21 -26.82
C ASN A 413 -4.74 -17.59 -25.44
N LEU A 414 -3.56 -17.01 -25.26
CA LEU A 414 -3.16 -16.32 -24.04
C LEU A 414 -4.12 -15.18 -23.67
N ILE A 415 -4.56 -14.41 -24.66
CA ILE A 415 -5.48 -13.28 -24.47
C ILE A 415 -6.89 -13.75 -24.19
N LEU A 416 -7.34 -14.85 -24.80
CA LEU A 416 -8.63 -15.44 -24.49
C LEU A 416 -8.68 -16.02 -23.09
N SER A 417 -7.61 -16.67 -22.63
CA SER A 417 -7.52 -17.17 -21.25
C SER A 417 -7.53 -16.03 -20.22
N LEU A 418 -6.74 -14.96 -20.46
CA LEU A 418 -6.77 -13.77 -19.61
C LEU A 418 -8.13 -13.05 -19.65
N GLY A 419 -8.72 -13.00 -20.83
CA GLY A 419 -10.06 -12.52 -21.12
C GLY A 419 -11.15 -13.22 -20.31
N LYS A 420 -11.14 -14.56 -20.36
CA LYS A 420 -12.03 -15.44 -19.60
C LYS A 420 -11.87 -15.20 -18.10
N LEU A 421 -10.64 -15.12 -17.62
CA LEU A 421 -10.34 -14.83 -16.21
C LEU A 421 -10.93 -13.48 -15.80
N ALA A 422 -10.64 -12.42 -16.56
CA ALA A 422 -11.14 -11.08 -16.27
C ALA A 422 -12.66 -11.04 -16.20
N PHE A 423 -13.33 -11.67 -17.17
CA PHE A 423 -14.78 -11.76 -17.24
C PHE A 423 -15.37 -12.53 -16.04
N GLN A 424 -14.87 -13.73 -15.76
CA GLN A 424 -15.39 -14.56 -14.66
C GLN A 424 -15.18 -13.93 -13.28
N GLN A 425 -14.03 -13.30 -13.04
CA GLN A 425 -13.77 -12.63 -11.77
C GLN A 425 -14.57 -11.33 -11.64
N LEU A 426 -14.84 -10.64 -12.75
CA LEU A 426 -15.68 -9.45 -12.76
C LEU A 426 -17.14 -9.82 -12.46
N ASP A 427 -17.66 -10.88 -13.08
CA ASP A 427 -19.01 -11.41 -12.86
C ASP A 427 -19.23 -11.87 -11.41
N ARG A 428 -18.19 -12.47 -10.80
CA ARG A 428 -18.19 -12.85 -9.37
C ARG A 428 -17.91 -11.68 -8.42
N ASN A 429 -17.64 -10.48 -8.93
CA ASN A 429 -17.21 -9.31 -8.15
C ASN A 429 -15.96 -9.57 -7.26
N ASN A 430 -15.07 -10.44 -7.74
CA ASN A 430 -13.82 -10.77 -7.07
C ASN A 430 -12.70 -9.85 -7.55
N VAL A 431 -12.12 -9.09 -6.63
CA VAL A 431 -10.89 -8.31 -6.89
C VAL A 431 -9.64 -9.19 -6.85
N ILE A 432 -9.66 -10.21 -5.96
CA ILE A 432 -8.56 -11.15 -5.76
C ILE A 432 -8.96 -12.54 -6.25
N PHE A 433 -8.07 -13.15 -7.02
CA PHE A 433 -8.19 -14.51 -7.54
C PHE A 433 -6.91 -15.32 -7.25
N TYR A 434 -6.99 -16.63 -7.44
CA TYR A 434 -5.96 -17.59 -7.04
C TYR A 434 -5.39 -18.39 -8.20
N GLU A 435 -4.36 -19.16 -7.89
CA GLU A 435 -3.84 -20.20 -8.77
C GLU A 435 -4.92 -21.16 -9.31
N SER A 436 -5.94 -21.51 -8.52
CA SER A 436 -7.07 -22.32 -9.00
C SER A 436 -7.86 -21.61 -10.10
N ASP A 437 -8.16 -20.33 -9.93
CA ASP A 437 -8.89 -19.53 -10.92
C ASP A 437 -8.09 -19.37 -12.22
N LEU A 438 -6.75 -19.24 -12.11
CA LEU A 438 -5.85 -19.25 -13.26
C LEU A 438 -5.95 -20.58 -14.03
N LYS A 439 -5.84 -21.71 -13.34
CA LYS A 439 -5.94 -23.05 -13.94
C LYS A 439 -7.28 -23.27 -14.62
N ASP A 440 -8.39 -22.86 -14.00
CA ASP A 440 -9.74 -22.96 -14.57
C ASP A 440 -9.91 -22.14 -15.87
N CYS A 441 -9.10 -21.10 -16.03
CA CYS A 441 -9.04 -20.27 -17.24
C CYS A 441 -8.01 -20.77 -18.28
N GLY A 442 -7.32 -21.88 -18.01
CA GLY A 442 -6.27 -22.42 -18.88
C GLY A 442 -4.96 -21.63 -18.81
N ILE A 443 -4.76 -20.85 -17.75
CA ILE A 443 -3.53 -20.11 -17.51
C ILE A 443 -2.56 -20.98 -16.73
N ASP A 444 -1.40 -21.26 -17.32
CA ASP A 444 -0.28 -21.87 -16.61
C ASP A 444 0.30 -20.85 -15.61
N VAL A 445 0.33 -21.24 -14.33
CA VAL A 445 0.82 -20.44 -13.20
C VAL A 445 2.31 -20.11 -13.36
N TYR A 446 3.11 -21.02 -13.93
CA TYR A 446 4.52 -20.79 -14.19
C TYR A 446 4.72 -19.73 -15.28
N LYS A 447 3.82 -19.70 -16.27
CA LYS A 447 3.70 -18.62 -17.26
C LYS A 447 2.92 -17.42 -16.75
N ALA A 448 2.27 -17.49 -15.59
CA ALA A 448 1.50 -16.35 -15.08
C ALA A 448 2.38 -15.17 -14.68
N SER A 449 3.66 -15.45 -14.45
CA SER A 449 4.75 -14.46 -14.40
C SER A 449 4.77 -13.57 -15.66
N VAL A 450 4.42 -14.09 -16.83
CA VAL A 450 4.26 -13.34 -18.10
C VAL A 450 3.09 -12.34 -18.03
N TYR A 451 2.05 -12.61 -17.23
CA TYR A 451 0.97 -11.65 -16.97
C TYR A 451 1.29 -10.62 -15.89
N SER A 452 2.51 -10.62 -15.30
CA SER A 452 2.89 -9.68 -14.22
C SER A 452 2.71 -8.20 -14.57
N GLY A 453 2.64 -7.85 -15.86
CA GLY A 453 2.32 -6.49 -16.30
C GLY A 453 0.85 -6.10 -16.17
N MET A 454 -0.05 -7.08 -16.14
CA MET A 454 -1.51 -6.92 -16.09
C MET A 454 -2.09 -7.30 -14.73
N CYS A 455 -1.44 -8.25 -14.04
CA CYS A 455 -1.82 -8.74 -12.73
C CYS A 455 -0.68 -8.54 -11.73
N THR A 456 -0.98 -8.05 -10.53
CA THR A 456 0.00 -8.08 -9.44
C THR A 456 -0.04 -9.44 -8.75
N GLN A 457 1.14 -9.98 -8.40
CA GLN A 457 1.28 -11.23 -7.66
C GLN A 457 1.53 -10.91 -6.18
N ILE A 458 0.83 -11.61 -5.29
CA ILE A 458 0.94 -11.47 -3.84
C ILE A 458 1.33 -12.84 -3.30
N PHE A 459 2.52 -12.91 -2.69
CA PHE A 459 3.06 -14.15 -2.13
C PHE A 459 2.58 -14.36 -0.69
N ARG A 460 2.22 -15.60 -0.37
CA ARG A 460 2.19 -16.10 1.01
C ARG A 460 3.53 -16.78 1.29
N GLU A 461 4.42 -16.11 2.01
CA GLU A 461 5.65 -16.72 2.53
C GLU A 461 5.49 -16.99 4.03
N GLU A 462 5.70 -18.24 4.46
CA GLU A 462 5.99 -18.56 5.86
C GLU A 462 7.35 -19.23 5.93
N THR A 463 8.28 -18.67 6.73
CA THR A 463 9.61 -19.25 6.99
C THR A 463 10.38 -19.66 5.72
N GLY A 464 10.22 -18.91 4.62
CA GLY A 464 10.87 -19.19 3.33
C GLY A 464 10.14 -20.17 2.42
N ILE A 465 8.96 -20.67 2.80
CA ILE A 465 8.10 -21.54 1.97
C ILE A 465 6.95 -20.70 1.41
N ILE A 466 6.80 -20.69 0.08
CA ILE A 466 5.63 -20.08 -0.58
C ILE A 466 4.44 -21.03 -0.40
N LEU A 467 3.51 -20.68 0.48
CA LEU A 467 2.31 -21.47 0.80
C LEU A 467 1.15 -21.24 -0.19
N GLY A 468 1.19 -20.15 -0.95
CA GLY A 468 0.18 -19.81 -1.95
C GLY A 468 0.39 -18.44 -2.59
N THR A 469 -0.14 -18.27 -3.79
CA THR A 469 -0.07 -16.99 -4.53
C THR A 469 -1.48 -16.47 -4.80
N MET A 470 -1.70 -15.21 -4.45
CA MET A 470 -2.89 -14.44 -4.82
C MET A 470 -2.56 -13.48 -5.96
N TYR A 471 -3.58 -13.13 -6.73
CA TYR A 471 -3.46 -12.28 -7.89
C TYR A 471 -4.60 -11.27 -7.92
N CYS A 472 -4.34 -10.06 -8.42
CA CYS A 472 -5.38 -9.10 -8.77
C CYS A 472 -4.99 -8.34 -10.04
N PHE A 473 -5.98 -7.86 -10.80
CA PHE A 473 -5.71 -6.98 -11.93
C PHE A 473 -5.16 -5.65 -11.44
N LEU A 474 -4.29 -5.05 -12.25
CA LEU A 474 -3.65 -3.77 -11.94
C LEU A 474 -4.65 -2.64 -11.64
N HIS A 475 -5.78 -2.64 -12.35
CA HIS A 475 -6.89 -1.72 -12.14
C HIS A 475 -8.20 -2.34 -12.62
N LEU A 476 -9.33 -2.00 -11.98
CA LEU A 476 -10.65 -2.54 -12.34
C LEU A 476 -11.00 -2.23 -13.80
N SER A 477 -10.77 -1.00 -14.26
CA SER A 477 -11.02 -0.63 -15.67
C SER A 477 -10.20 -1.42 -16.70
N ILE A 478 -9.03 -1.93 -16.31
CA ILE A 478 -8.21 -2.80 -17.17
C ILE A 478 -8.84 -4.18 -17.23
N GLN A 479 -9.31 -4.70 -16.08
CA GLN A 479 -10.08 -5.95 -16.04
C GLN A 479 -11.33 -5.85 -16.91
N GLU A 480 -12.11 -4.77 -16.79
CA GLU A 480 -13.30 -4.51 -17.60
C GLU A 480 -12.99 -4.43 -19.09
N PHE A 481 -11.91 -3.73 -19.47
CA PHE A 481 -11.44 -3.67 -20.85
C PHE A 481 -11.08 -5.06 -21.40
N ILE A 482 -10.34 -5.86 -20.64
CA ILE A 482 -9.94 -7.21 -21.04
C ILE A 482 -11.17 -8.14 -21.14
N ALA A 483 -12.12 -8.03 -20.22
CA ALA A 483 -13.38 -8.76 -20.25
C ALA A 483 -14.24 -8.37 -21.47
N ALA A 484 -14.30 -7.09 -21.80
CA ALA A 484 -14.99 -6.61 -23.01
C ALA A 484 -14.31 -7.10 -24.30
N LEU A 485 -12.98 -7.08 -24.35
CA LEU A 485 -12.20 -7.62 -25.46
C LEU A 485 -12.47 -9.11 -25.66
N TYR A 486 -12.52 -9.89 -24.57
CA TYR A 486 -12.85 -11.31 -24.60
C TYR A 486 -14.22 -11.58 -25.21
N GLN A 487 -15.25 -10.87 -24.73
CA GLN A 487 -16.60 -11.03 -25.25
C GLN A 487 -16.67 -10.66 -26.73
N HIS A 488 -15.98 -9.60 -27.15
CA HIS A 488 -15.90 -9.20 -28.55
C HIS A 488 -15.25 -10.29 -29.42
N LEU A 489 -14.11 -10.85 -28.98
CA LEU A 489 -13.40 -11.91 -29.70
C LEU A 489 -14.19 -13.22 -29.80
N ILE A 490 -14.98 -13.58 -28.77
CA ILE A 490 -15.86 -14.76 -28.83
C ILE A 490 -16.98 -14.55 -29.83
N LEU A 491 -17.67 -13.40 -29.77
CA LEU A 491 -18.75 -13.10 -30.69
C LEU A 491 -18.28 -13.13 -32.16
N ASP A 492 -17.07 -12.65 -32.43
CA ASP A 492 -16.48 -12.72 -33.77
C ASP A 492 -16.09 -14.14 -34.18
N ARG A 493 -15.63 -14.98 -33.25
CA ARG A 493 -15.39 -16.41 -33.51
C ARG A 493 -16.67 -17.15 -33.85
N ASP A 494 -17.75 -16.92 -33.11
CA ASP A 494 -19.04 -17.58 -33.31
C ASP A 494 -19.65 -17.19 -34.66
N LYS A 495 -19.54 -15.91 -35.06
CA LYS A 495 -19.91 -15.45 -36.41
C LYS A 495 -19.09 -16.15 -37.49
N THR A 496 -17.77 -16.20 -37.34
CA THR A 496 -16.88 -16.86 -38.30
C THR A 496 -17.17 -18.37 -38.43
N GLN A 497 -17.55 -19.04 -37.33
CA GLN A 497 -17.97 -20.44 -37.35
C GLN A 497 -19.34 -20.64 -37.99
N ALA A 498 -20.30 -19.74 -37.75
CA ALA A 498 -21.61 -19.78 -38.37
C ALA A 498 -21.50 -19.60 -39.90
N GLU A 499 -20.67 -18.66 -40.36
CA GLU A 499 -20.39 -18.46 -41.79
C GLU A 499 -19.69 -19.67 -42.43
N LYS A 500 -18.80 -20.34 -41.71
CA LYS A 500 -18.17 -21.59 -42.16
C LYS A 500 -19.12 -22.79 -42.20
N LYS A 501 -20.17 -22.82 -41.37
CA LYS A 501 -21.20 -23.88 -41.40
C LYS A 501 -22.25 -23.66 -42.48
N GLN A 502 -22.40 -22.42 -42.96
CA GLN A 502 -23.31 -22.07 -44.06
C GLN A 502 -22.68 -22.28 -45.45
N LYS A 503 -21.34 -22.34 -45.54
CA LYS A 503 -20.60 -22.79 -46.73
C LYS A 503 -20.43 -24.30 -46.69
#